data_AF-A0A6I3CNZ3-F1
#
_entry.id   AF-A0A6I3CNZ3-F1
#
_cell.length_a   1.000
_cell.length_b   1.000
_cell.length_c   1.000
_cell.angle_alpha   90.00
_cell.angle_beta   90.00
_cell.angle_gamma   90.00
#
_symmetry.space_group_name_H-M   'P 1'
#
loop_
_entity.id
_entity.type
_entity.pdbx_description
1 polymer ?
#
loop_
_entity_poly.entity_id
_entity_poly.type
_entity_poly.pdbx_seq_one_letter_code
_entity_poly.pdbx_strand_id
1 'polypeptide(L)' 'MALYTCPKCNMSVNTTCGACSADLVDATLTKDDGSNVAISECPNGHGKIKSPLCCGADMSCAV' A
#
# COMPACT_ATOMS: atom_id res chain seq x y z
N MET A 1 -1.73 -0.42 -10.04
CA MET A 1 -1.03 0.77 -9.53
C MET A 1 -1.61 1.12 -8.18
N ALA A 2 -0.93 0.77 -7.09
CA ALA A 2 -1.36 1.10 -5.74
C ALA A 2 -1.10 2.59 -5.46
N LEU A 3 -2.14 3.41 -5.58
CA LEU A 3 -2.09 4.84 -5.31
C LEU A 3 -2.65 5.13 -3.92
N TYR A 4 -1.78 5.50 -2.99
CA TYR A 4 -2.22 5.93 -1.67
C TYR A 4 -2.35 7.43 -1.64
N THR A 5 -3.46 7.93 -1.08
CA THR A 5 -3.69 9.37 -0.95
C THR A 5 -3.99 9.71 0.50
N CYS A 6 -3.23 10.66 1.07
CA CYS A 6 -3.48 11.16 2.40
C CYS A 6 -4.63 12.18 2.36
N PRO A 7 -5.74 11.96 3.06
CA PRO A 7 -6.87 12.89 3.06
C PRO A 7 -6.57 14.22 3.78
N LYS A 8 -5.55 14.26 4.67
CA LYS A 8 -5.22 15.45 5.45
C LYS A 8 -4.37 16.46 4.69
N CYS A 9 -3.32 16.00 4.00
CA CYS A 9 -2.38 16.88 3.30
C CYS A 9 -2.42 16.73 1.77
N ASN A 10 -3.32 15.89 1.25
CA ASN A 10 -3.45 15.59 -0.17
C ASN A 10 -2.19 14.98 -0.81
N MET A 11 -1.24 14.48 0.00
CA MET A 11 -0.06 13.80 -0.50
C MET A 11 -0.47 12.47 -1.14
N SER A 12 -0.09 12.27 -2.39
CA SER A 12 -0.27 11.01 -3.10
C SER A 12 1.08 10.33 -3.33
N VAL A 13 1.11 9.01 -3.25
CA VAL A 13 2.31 8.21 -3.52
C VAL A 13 1.97 7.06 -4.45
N ASN A 14 2.84 6.87 -5.43
CA ASN A 14 2.85 5.72 -6.31
C ASN A 14 4.06 4.84 -5.96
N THR A 15 3.86 3.53 -5.90
CA THR A 15 4.89 2.59 -5.45
C THR A 15 5.12 1.47 -6.47
N THR A 16 6.38 1.27 -6.84
CA THR A 16 6.84 0.22 -7.77
C THR A 16 7.82 -0.70 -7.06
N CYS A 17 7.85 -1.98 -7.45
CA CYS A 17 8.80 -2.94 -6.90
C CYS A 17 10.22 -2.65 -7.40
N GLY A 18 11.18 -2.39 -6.51
CA GLY A 18 12.57 -2.13 -6.90
C GLY A 18 13.30 -3.30 -7.57
N ALA A 19 12.84 -4.55 -7.38
CA ALA A 19 13.47 -5.73 -7.96
C ALA A 19 13.07 -5.99 -9.42
N CYS A 20 11.81 -5.70 -9.79
CA CYS A 20 11.28 -6.00 -11.12
C CYS A 20 10.70 -4.77 -11.83
N SER A 21 10.75 -3.60 -11.20
CA SER A 21 10.16 -2.34 -11.67
C SER A 21 8.64 -2.40 -11.95
N ALA A 22 7.97 -3.49 -11.61
CA ALA A 22 6.53 -3.64 -11.78
C ALA A 22 5.76 -2.77 -10.77
N ASP A 23 4.63 -2.23 -11.20
CA ASP A 23 3.70 -1.55 -10.30
C ASP A 23 3.23 -2.51 -9.22
N LEU A 24 3.28 -2.06 -7.96
CA LEU A 24 2.67 -2.83 -6.88
C LEU A 24 1.14 -2.79 -7.03
N VAL A 25 0.51 -3.89 -6.65
CA VAL A 25 -0.94 -4.03 -6.63
C VAL A 25 -1.46 -3.86 -5.21
N ASP A 26 -2.62 -3.22 -5.07
CA ASP A 26 -3.26 -3.08 -3.76
C ASP A 26 -3.82 -4.43 -3.31
N ALA A 27 -3.64 -4.73 -2.03
CA ALA A 27 -4.19 -5.92 -1.39
C ALA A 27 -4.50 -5.63 0.08
N THR A 28 -5.30 -6.49 0.70
CA THR A 28 -5.60 -6.42 2.13
C THR A 28 -5.09 -7.68 2.82
N LEU A 29 -4.25 -7.49 3.83
CA LEU A 29 -3.76 -8.57 4.67
C LEU A 29 -4.65 -8.68 5.91
N THR A 30 -5.29 -9.83 6.09
CA THR A 30 -5.99 -10.16 7.35
C THR A 30 -4.97 -10.76 8.31
N LYS A 31 -4.81 -10.16 9.49
CA LYS A 31 -3.96 -10.69 10.55
C LYS A 31 -4.67 -11.80 11.31
N ASP A 32 -3.92 -12.60 12.07
CA ASP A 32 -4.45 -13.66 12.93
C ASP A 32 -5.43 -13.14 13.99
N ASP A 33 -5.29 -11.88 14.39
CA ASP A 33 -6.18 -11.17 15.31
C ASP A 33 -7.51 -10.72 14.65
N GLY A 34 -7.72 -11.04 13.37
CA GLY A 34 -8.90 -10.65 12.60
C GLY A 34 -8.91 -9.20 12.10
N SER A 35 -7.87 -8.43 12.41
CA SER A 35 -7.70 -7.06 11.90
C SER A 35 -7.16 -7.03 10.47
N ASN A 36 -7.69 -6.11 9.66
CA ASN A 36 -7.29 -5.93 8.27
C ASN A 36 -6.28 -4.80 8.14
N VAL A 37 -5.26 -5.00 7.31
CA VAL A 37 -4.25 -4.00 6.99
C VAL A 37 -4.12 -3.88 5.49
N ALA A 38 -4.20 -2.66 4.98
CA ALA A 38 -3.90 -2.38 3.58
C ALA A 38 -2.40 -2.59 3.31
N ILE A 39 -2.11 -3.26 2.20
CA ILE A 39 -0.76 -3.60 1.76
C ILE A 39 -0.66 -3.38 0.25
N SER A 40 0.56 -3.13 -0.22
CA SER A 40 0.90 -3.22 -1.63
C SER A 40 1.76 -4.43 -1.88
N GLU A 41 1.26 -5.35 -2.69
CA GLU A 41 1.93 -6.59 -3.02
C GLU A 41 2.55 -6.54 -4.42
N CYS A 42 3.72 -7.16 -4.57
CA CYS A 42 4.34 -7.32 -5.87
C CYS A 42 3.65 -8.47 -6.62
N PRO A 43 3.13 -8.25 -7.84
CA PRO A 43 2.47 -9.30 -8.62
C PRO A 43 3.42 -10.46 -8.99
N ASN A 44 4.73 -10.22 -8.93
CA ASN A 44 5.75 -11.23 -9.19
C ASN A 44 6.20 -11.99 -7.92
N GLY A 45 5.56 -11.75 -6.76
CA GLY A 45 5.83 -12.49 -5.53
C GLY A 45 7.12 -12.10 -4.79
N HIS A 46 7.78 -11.00 -5.15
CA HIS A 46 9.00 -10.54 -4.47
C HIS A 46 8.75 -10.09 -3.03
N GLY A 47 7.52 -9.71 -2.69
CA GLY A 47 7.17 -9.25 -1.36
C GLY A 47 5.96 -8.32 -1.36
N LYS A 48 5.66 -7.81 -0.16
CA LYS A 48 4.58 -6.88 0.12
C LYS A 48 5.03 -5.82 1.11
N ILE A 49 4.51 -4.61 0.96
CA ILE A 49 4.76 -3.49 1.87
C ILE A 49 3.46 -3.09 2.54
N LYS A 50 3.51 -2.72 3.83
CA LYS A 50 2.38 -2.09 4.50
C LYS A 50 2.14 -0.70 3.89
N SER A 51 0.88 -0.27 3.79
CA SER A 51 0.55 1.10 3.38
C SER A 51 1.37 2.13 4.20
N PRO A 52 1.96 3.13 3.55
CA PRO A 52 2.76 4.14 4.24
C PRO A 52 1.90 4.97 5.20
N LEU A 53 2.50 5.43 6.30
CA LEU A 53 1.87 6.37 7.21
C LEU A 53 2.15 7.82 6.78
N CYS A 54 1.10 8.63 6.71
CA CYS A 54 1.19 10.08 6.48
C CYS A 54 0.28 10.83 7.46
N CYS A 55 0.79 11.93 8.04
CA CYS A 55 0.09 12.71 9.08
C CYS A 55 -0.41 11.87 10.29
N GLY A 56 0.37 10.83 10.65
CA GLY A 56 0.07 9.94 11.78
C GLY A 56 -1.05 8.93 11.53
N ALA A 57 -1.51 8.77 10.29
CA ALA A 57 -2.50 7.78 9.89
C ALA A 57 -1.96 6.93 8.73
N ASP A 58 -2.34 5.66 8.68
CA ASP A 58 -2.13 4.83 7.50
C ASP A 58 -2.86 5.48 6.32
N MET A 59 -2.17 5.63 5.19
CA MET A 59 -2.79 6.19 3.99
C MET A 59 -3.75 5.15 3.40
N SER A 60 -4.97 5.59 3.10
CA SER A 60 -5.97 4.80 2.41
C SER A 60 -5.80 4.92 0.90
N CYS A 61 -6.05 3.83 0.17
CA CYS A 61 -6.17 3.85 -1.28
C CYS A 61 -7.41 4.64 -1.69
N ALA A 62 -7.30 5.52 -2.69
CA ALA A 62 -8.45 6.16 -3.31
C ALA A 62 -8.92 5.25 -4.45
N VAL A 63 -9.90 4.40 -4.16
CA VAL A 63 -10.47 3.42 -5.10
C VAL A 63 -11.36 4.12 -6.12
#